data_AF-B7ZA29-F1
#
_entry.id   AF-B7ZA29-F1
#
_cell.length_a   1.000
_cell.length_b   1.000
_cell.length_c   1.000
_cell.angle_alpha   90.00
_cell.angle_beta   90.00
_cell.angle_gamma   90.00
#
_symmetry.space_group_name_H-M   'P 1'
#
loop_
_entity.id
_entity.type
_entity.pdbx_description
1 polymer ?
#
loop_
_entity_poly.entity_id
_entity_poly.type
_entity_poly.pdbx_seq_one_letter_code
_entity_poly.pdbx_strand_id
1 'polypeptide(L)'
;MQKFMLIKHIDFPIPCPLRMFEMLVVPEQEYPLVCVGVSRGRDFNQVVRFETVNPNSTSSWFTESDTPQTNVTHVTQLERDTILVCLDCCIKIVNLQGRLKSSRKLSSELTFDFQIESIVCLQDSVLAFWKHGMQGRSFRSNEVTQEISDSKNFQAAWI
;
A
#
# COMPACT_ATOMS: atom_id res chain seq x y z
N MET A 1 -35.23 -14.49 4.46
CA MET A 1 -33.92 -15.17 4.37
C MET A 1 -33.82 -15.68 2.93
N GLN A 2 -32.74 -15.48 2.17
CA GLN A 2 -31.33 -15.64 2.48
C GLN A 2 -30.52 -14.55 1.74
N LYS A 3 -29.50 -13.97 2.38
CA LYS A 3 -28.46 -13.26 1.64
C LYS A 3 -27.60 -14.32 0.96
N PHE A 4 -27.77 -14.47 -0.34
CA PHE A 4 -26.91 -15.30 -1.17
C PHE A 4 -25.58 -14.56 -1.36
N MET A 5 -24.47 -15.27 -1.13
CA MET A 5 -23.15 -14.82 -1.55
C MET A 5 -23.12 -14.85 -3.08
N LEU A 6 -22.94 -13.69 -3.72
CA LEU A 6 -22.73 -13.62 -5.16
C LEU A 6 -21.28 -14.02 -5.44
N ILE A 7 -21.09 -15.13 -6.15
CA ILE A 7 -19.76 -15.57 -6.61
C ILE A 7 -19.61 -15.13 -8.06
N LYS A 8 -18.60 -14.32 -8.34
CA LYS A 8 -18.21 -13.90 -9.69
C LYS A 8 -16.88 -14.53 -10.03
N HIS A 9 -16.84 -15.33 -11.10
CA HIS A 9 -15.60 -15.89 -11.62
C HIS A 9 -14.98 -14.91 -12.62
N ILE A 10 -13.68 -14.69 -12.48
CA ILE A 10 -12.91 -13.79 -13.33
C ILE A 10 -11.61 -14.50 -13.65
N ASP A 11 -11.41 -14.79 -14.93
CA ASP A 11 -10.16 -15.35 -15.41
C ASP A 11 -9.15 -14.21 -15.58
N PHE A 12 -8.00 -14.33 -14.91
CA PHE A 12 -6.91 -13.38 -15.07
C PHE A 12 -5.54 -14.05 -14.87
N PRO A 13 -4.50 -13.65 -15.63
CA PRO A 13 -3.15 -14.08 -15.38
C PRO A 13 -2.65 -13.45 -14.07
N ILE A 14 -2.45 -14.27 -13.04
CA ILE A 14 -1.85 -13.83 -11.78
C ILE A 14 -0.33 -13.70 -11.96
N PRO A 15 0.29 -12.57 -11.59
CA PRO A 15 1.75 -12.48 -11.51
C PRO A 15 2.30 -13.61 -10.64
N CYS A 16 3.34 -14.30 -11.10
CA CYS A 16 3.98 -15.37 -10.33
C CYS A 16 5.46 -15.03 -10.07
N PRO A 17 5.88 -14.82 -8.81
CA PRO A 17 5.08 -14.88 -7.58
C PRO A 17 4.14 -13.67 -7.42
N LEU A 18 2.98 -13.88 -6.81
CA LEU A 18 2.06 -12.80 -6.46
C LEU A 18 2.61 -12.09 -5.21
N ARG A 19 3.25 -10.94 -5.42
CA ARG A 19 3.90 -10.18 -4.33
C ARG A 19 2.95 -9.28 -3.56
N MET A 20 1.81 -8.96 -4.15
CA MET A 20 0.84 -8.02 -3.59
C MET A 20 -0.58 -8.44 -3.97
N PHE A 21 -1.50 -8.27 -3.04
CA PHE A 21 -2.92 -8.45 -3.28
C PHE A 21 -3.69 -7.51 -2.35
N GLU A 22 -4.02 -6.31 -2.84
CA GLU A 22 -4.77 -5.32 -2.07
C GLU A 22 -6.04 -4.90 -2.81
N MET A 23 -7.17 -4.80 -2.11
CA MET A 23 -8.43 -4.33 -2.67
C MET A 23 -8.56 -2.83 -2.50
N LEU A 24 -8.60 -2.10 -3.61
CA LEU A 24 -8.80 -0.65 -3.64
C LEU A 24 -10.26 -0.33 -3.94
N VAL A 25 -10.99 0.11 -2.92
CA VAL A 25 -12.39 0.54 -3.05
C VAL A 25 -12.45 1.86 -3.80
N VAL A 26 -13.16 1.85 -4.93
CA VAL A 26 -13.41 3.03 -5.75
C VAL A 26 -14.89 3.43 -5.62
N PRO A 27 -15.23 4.68 -5.25
CA PRO A 27 -16.59 5.09 -4.88
C PRO A 27 -17.70 4.82 -5.91
N GLU A 28 -17.34 4.73 -7.18
CA GLU A 28 -18.28 4.61 -8.30
C GLU A 28 -18.28 3.20 -8.92
N GLN A 29 -17.52 2.27 -8.35
CA GLN A 29 -17.41 0.90 -8.85
C GLN A 29 -18.16 -0.08 -7.96
N GLU A 30 -18.75 -1.12 -8.58
CA GLU A 30 -19.48 -2.17 -7.88
C GLU A 30 -18.54 -3.05 -7.06
N TYR A 31 -17.36 -3.35 -7.62
CA TYR A 31 -16.31 -4.16 -7.00
C TYR A 31 -15.03 -3.32 -6.83
N PRO A 32 -14.22 -3.57 -5.78
CA PRO A 32 -12.91 -2.94 -5.66
C PRO A 32 -11.99 -3.35 -6.81
N LEU A 33 -11.07 -2.47 -7.17
CA LEU A 33 -9.94 -2.84 -8.00
C LEU A 33 -9.01 -3.75 -7.19
N VAL A 34 -8.39 -4.74 -7.83
CA VAL A 34 -7.41 -5.62 -7.18
C VAL A 34 -6.02 -5.18 -7.59
N CYS A 35 -5.29 -4.54 -6.69
CA CYS A 35 -3.90 -4.13 -6.87
C CYS A 35 -2.98 -5.34 -6.71
N VAL A 36 -2.33 -5.74 -7.79
CA VAL A 36 -1.42 -6.91 -7.86
C VAL A 36 0.04 -6.51 -7.98
N GLY A 37 0.31 -5.21 -8.09
CA GLY A 37 1.66 -4.67 -8.21
C GLY A 37 1.68 -3.16 -8.18
N VAL A 38 2.87 -2.61 -8.02
CA VAL A 38 3.13 -1.17 -8.06
C VAL A 38 4.41 -0.93 -8.87
N SER A 39 4.32 -0.01 -9.81
CA SER A 39 5.46 0.44 -10.61
C SER A 39 5.72 1.93 -10.37
N ARG A 40 6.87 2.41 -10.87
CA ARG A 40 7.17 3.84 -10.88
C ARG A 40 6.12 4.59 -11.69
N GLY A 41 5.66 5.73 -11.19
CA GLY A 41 4.72 6.58 -11.91
C GLY A 41 5.30 7.10 -13.24
N ARG A 42 4.42 7.35 -14.21
CA ARG A 42 4.82 7.77 -15.58
C ARG A 42 4.84 9.29 -15.75
N ASP A 43 4.06 10.00 -14.94
CA ASP A 43 3.89 11.44 -15.01
C ASP A 43 4.65 12.16 -13.89
N PHE A 44 5.00 13.43 -14.11
CA PHE A 44 5.72 14.26 -13.12
C PHE A 44 5.03 14.32 -11.75
N ASN A 45 3.69 14.27 -11.71
CA ASN A 45 2.90 14.33 -10.47
C ASN A 45 2.49 12.96 -9.94
N GLN A 46 2.80 11.86 -10.64
CA GLN A 46 2.45 10.51 -10.23
C GLN A 46 3.72 9.84 -9.71
N VAL A 47 3.76 9.56 -8.40
CA VAL A 47 4.94 8.93 -7.78
C VAL A 47 4.92 7.42 -7.94
N VAL A 48 3.73 6.82 -8.03
CA VAL A 48 3.53 5.38 -8.20
C VAL A 48 2.38 5.11 -9.17
N ARG A 49 2.42 3.96 -9.84
CA ARG A 49 1.31 3.45 -10.66
C ARG A 49 0.87 2.12 -10.07
N PHE A 50 -0.40 2.03 -9.71
CA PHE A 50 -1.01 0.77 -9.30
C PHE A 50 -1.26 -0.11 -10.53
N GLU A 51 -0.80 -1.35 -10.47
CA GLU A 51 -1.10 -2.39 -11.44
C GLU A 51 -2.34 -3.12 -10.93
N THR A 52 -3.50 -2.77 -11.50
CA THR A 52 -4.79 -3.24 -11.01
C THR A 52 -5.50 -4.14 -12.01
N VAL A 53 -6.08 -5.22 -11.50
CA VAL A 53 -7.14 -5.96 -12.17
C VAL A 53 -8.46 -5.24 -11.86
N ASN A 54 -9.28 -5.02 -12.88
CA ASN A 54 -10.59 -4.38 -12.72
C ASN A 54 -11.71 -5.42 -12.86
N PRO A 55 -12.32 -5.90 -11.75
CA PRO A 55 -13.43 -6.85 -11.80
C PRO A 55 -14.70 -6.32 -12.45
N ASN A 56 -14.81 -5.00 -12.62
CA ASN A 56 -15.97 -4.33 -13.22
C ASN A 56 -15.90 -4.33 -14.76
N SER A 57 -14.78 -4.75 -15.37
CA SER A 57 -14.58 -4.74 -16.81
C SER A 57 -14.26 -6.14 -17.33
N THR A 58 -14.76 -6.46 -18.53
CA THR A 58 -14.57 -7.77 -19.18
C THR A 58 -13.31 -7.83 -20.04
N SER A 59 -12.45 -6.81 -20.05
CA SER A 59 -11.36 -6.69 -21.02
C SER A 59 -10.09 -5.98 -20.52
N SER A 60 -9.87 -5.86 -19.20
CA SER A 60 -8.80 -5.03 -18.63
C SER A 60 -7.64 -5.87 -18.07
N TRP A 61 -7.03 -6.73 -18.90
CA TRP A 61 -5.96 -7.65 -18.47
C TRP A 61 -4.53 -7.21 -18.84
N PHE A 62 -4.28 -5.92 -19.07
CA PHE A 62 -2.96 -5.48 -19.51
C PHE A 62 -1.93 -5.48 -18.37
N THR A 63 -1.21 -6.60 -18.21
CA THR A 63 0.11 -6.65 -17.58
C THR A 63 1.18 -6.35 -18.63
N GLU A 64 1.15 -5.17 -19.24
CA GLU A 64 2.40 -4.62 -19.80
C GLU A 64 3.19 -4.04 -18.63
N SER A 65 4.16 -4.80 -18.14
CA SER A 65 5.16 -4.30 -17.20
C SER A 65 6.54 -4.90 -17.47
N ASP A 66 7.10 -4.57 -18.65
CA ASP A 66 8.57 -4.50 -18.82
C ASP A 66 9.20 -3.41 -17.94
N THR A 67 8.39 -2.63 -17.21
CA THR A 67 8.86 -1.65 -16.25
C THR A 67 9.30 -2.35 -14.96
N PRO A 68 10.53 -2.10 -14.46
CA PRO A 68 10.99 -2.70 -13.22
C PRO A 68 10.03 -2.36 -12.07
N GLN A 69 9.58 -3.39 -11.36
CA GLN A 69 8.76 -3.21 -10.17
C GLN A 69 9.56 -2.45 -9.11
N THR A 70 8.91 -1.47 -8.50
CA THR A 70 9.46 -0.80 -7.32
C THR A 70 9.45 -1.75 -6.13
N ASN A 71 10.43 -1.67 -5.25
CA ASN A 71 10.50 -2.45 -4.00
C ASN A 71 9.40 -2.00 -3.03
N VAL A 72 8.16 -2.37 -3.33
CA VAL A 72 7.01 -2.10 -2.47
C VAL A 72 6.85 -3.23 -1.49
N THR A 73 6.92 -2.90 -0.21
CA THR A 73 6.74 -3.84 0.90
C THR A 73 5.27 -3.94 1.30
N HIS A 74 4.50 -2.85 1.19
CA HIS A 74 3.10 -2.82 1.63
C HIS A 74 2.27 -1.77 0.89
N VAL A 75 0.99 -2.08 0.63
CA VAL A 75 -0.02 -1.13 0.15
C VAL A 75 -1.28 -1.33 0.98
N THR A 76 -1.86 -0.26 1.48
CA THR A 76 -3.16 -0.31 2.14
C THR A 76 -3.97 0.96 1.93
N GLN A 77 -5.28 0.82 1.77
CA GLN A 77 -6.19 1.94 1.65
C GLN A 77 -6.66 2.43 3.02
N LEU A 78 -6.20 3.61 3.43
CA LEU A 78 -6.56 4.23 4.72
C LEU A 78 -7.94 4.88 4.70
N GLU A 79 -8.27 5.58 3.61
CA GLU A 79 -9.54 6.24 3.40
C GLU A 79 -9.97 6.12 1.93
N ARG A 80 -11.17 6.61 1.61
CA ARG A 80 -11.78 6.56 0.26
C ARG A 80 -10.82 6.89 -0.89
N ASP A 81 -9.98 7.90 -0.73
CA ASP A 81 -9.00 8.31 -1.74
C ASP A 81 -7.62 8.53 -1.11
N THR A 82 -7.28 7.76 -0.08
CA THR A 82 -6.00 7.87 0.63
C THR A 82 -5.40 6.48 0.75
N ILE A 83 -4.31 6.26 0.01
CA ILE A 83 -3.59 5.00 -0.04
C ILE A 83 -2.20 5.23 0.51
N LEU A 84 -1.79 4.32 1.39
CA LEU A 84 -0.45 4.24 1.91
C LEU A 84 0.35 3.25 1.07
N VAL A 85 1.52 3.67 0.58
CA VAL A 85 2.45 2.81 -0.15
C VAL A 85 3.81 2.84 0.55
N CYS A 86 4.26 1.69 1.04
CA CYS A 86 5.55 1.50 1.68
C CYS A 86 6.59 1.04 0.64
N LEU A 87 7.61 1.86 0.42
CA LEU A 87 8.67 1.69 -0.57
C LEU A 87 10.03 1.87 0.13
N ASP A 88 10.86 0.82 0.13
CA ASP A 88 12.19 0.84 0.75
C ASP A 88 12.16 1.31 2.23
N CYS A 89 12.65 2.52 2.52
CA CYS A 89 12.65 3.14 3.86
C CYS A 89 11.60 4.26 4.00
N CYS A 90 10.68 4.37 3.06
CA CYS A 90 9.71 5.45 2.98
C CYS A 90 8.27 4.94 2.92
N ILE A 91 7.37 5.73 3.49
CA ILE A 91 5.93 5.59 3.31
C ILE A 91 5.45 6.81 2.54
N LYS A 92 4.77 6.59 1.41
CA LYS A 92 4.13 7.64 0.61
C LYS A 92 2.62 7.56 0.78
N ILE A 93 1.99 8.70 1.03
CA ILE A 93 0.53 8.84 1.08
C ILE A 93 0.07 9.41 -0.27
N VAL A 94 -0.67 8.60 -1.03
CA VAL A 94 -1.10 8.91 -2.40
C VAL A 94 -2.62 8.76 -2.56
N ASN A 95 -3.14 9.31 -3.64
CA ASN A 95 -4.53 9.09 -4.05
C ASN A 95 -4.66 7.83 -4.94
N LEU A 96 -5.87 7.50 -5.39
CA LEU A 96 -6.13 6.36 -6.28
C LEU A 96 -5.39 6.41 -7.62
N GLN A 97 -4.93 7.60 -8.04
CA GLN A 97 -4.10 7.78 -9.24
C GLN A 97 -2.59 7.73 -8.94
N GLY A 98 -2.19 7.44 -7.70
CA GLY A 98 -0.79 7.34 -7.29
C GLY A 98 -0.05 8.69 -7.20
N ARG A 99 -0.79 9.78 -7.02
CA ARG A 99 -0.24 11.13 -6.79
C ARG A 99 -0.18 11.43 -5.30
N LEU A 100 0.90 12.07 -4.84
CA LEU A 100 1.05 12.42 -3.43
C LEU A 100 -0.11 13.29 -2.95
N LYS A 101 -0.63 12.96 -1.76
CA LYS A 101 -1.60 13.79 -1.06
C LYS A 101 -0.87 14.61 -0.02
N SER A 102 -1.03 15.93 -0.10
CA SER A 102 -0.63 16.83 0.97
C SER A 102 -1.88 17.47 1.56
N SER A 103 -2.05 17.36 2.87
CA SER A 103 -3.12 18.06 3.59
C SER A 103 -2.66 18.44 5.00
N ARG A 104 -3.36 19.37 5.65
CA ARG A 104 -3.10 19.70 7.07
C ARG A 104 -3.33 18.52 8.03
N LYS A 105 -3.92 17.42 7.56
CA LYS A 105 -4.24 16.23 8.35
C LYS A 105 -3.19 15.13 8.20
N LEU A 106 -2.48 15.09 7.06
CA LEU A 106 -1.62 13.98 6.68
C LEU A 106 -0.37 14.51 5.97
N SER A 107 0.79 14.11 6.48
CA SER A 107 2.08 14.23 5.81
C SER A 107 2.09 13.34 4.57
N SER A 108 2.58 13.88 3.45
CA SER A 108 2.62 13.14 2.19
C SER A 108 3.64 12.00 2.20
N GLU A 109 4.69 12.14 3.01
CA GLU A 109 5.79 11.18 3.09
C GLU A 109 6.29 11.05 4.55
N LEU A 110 6.58 9.83 4.96
CA LEU A 110 7.27 9.50 6.21
C LEU A 110 8.54 8.72 5.85
N THR A 111 9.70 9.15 6.36
CA THR A 111 10.99 8.55 6.03
C THR A 111 11.62 7.97 7.29
N PHE A 112 12.08 6.73 7.18
CA PHE A 112 12.77 6.01 8.23
C PHE A 112 14.25 5.88 7.86
N ASP A 113 15.11 5.79 8.87
CA ASP A 113 16.56 5.62 8.75
C ASP A 113 16.97 4.14 8.61
N PHE A 114 16.00 3.25 8.49
CA PHE A 114 16.16 1.81 8.28
C PHE A 114 15.27 1.32 7.13
N GLN A 115 15.63 0.15 6.57
CA GLN A 115 14.79 -0.51 5.58
C GLN A 115 13.57 -1.13 6.28
N ILE A 116 12.38 -0.81 5.79
CA ILE A 116 11.13 -1.29 6.38
C ILE A 116 10.87 -2.71 5.88
N GLU A 117 10.71 -3.65 6.80
CA GLU A 117 10.36 -5.04 6.50
C GLU A 117 8.85 -5.29 6.54
N SER A 118 8.15 -4.59 7.43
CA SER A 118 6.69 -4.64 7.52
C SER A 118 6.16 -3.39 8.23
N ILE A 119 4.85 -3.15 8.08
CA ILE A 119 4.18 -2.04 8.76
C ILE A 119 2.86 -2.48 9.38
N VAL A 120 2.43 -1.74 10.39
CA VAL A 120 1.07 -1.79 10.94
C VAL A 120 0.49 -0.38 10.93
N CYS A 121 -0.61 -0.19 10.22
CA CYS A 121 -1.33 1.08 10.18
C CYS A 121 -2.29 1.19 11.35
N LEU A 122 -2.17 2.28 12.11
CA LEU A 122 -3.08 2.66 13.18
C LEU A 122 -3.95 3.84 12.71
N GLN A 123 -4.86 4.32 13.55
CA GLN A 123 -5.81 5.37 13.17
C GLN A 123 -5.12 6.70 12.78
N ASP A 124 -4.05 7.07 13.47
CA ASP A 124 -3.37 8.37 13.34
C ASP A 124 -1.85 8.26 13.14
N SER A 125 -1.34 7.04 13.08
CA SER A 125 0.08 6.72 13.06
C SER A 125 0.34 5.38 12.34
N VAL A 126 1.61 5.12 12.08
CA VAL A 126 2.08 3.84 11.53
C VAL A 126 3.25 3.34 12.35
N LEU A 127 3.28 2.04 12.60
CA LEU A 127 4.44 1.34 13.14
C LEU A 127 5.19 0.71 11.97
N ALA A 128 6.47 1.07 11.79
CA ALA A 128 7.35 0.43 10.83
C ALA A 128 8.32 -0.50 11.56
N PHE A 129 8.46 -1.72 11.08
CA PHE A 129 9.26 -2.77 11.69
C PHE A 129 10.48 -3.08 10.83
N TRP A 130 11.58 -3.40 11.50
CA TRP A 130 12.79 -3.93 10.88
C TRP A 130 13.37 -5.01 11.80
N LYS A 131 14.39 -5.71 11.31
CA LYS A 131 15.08 -6.81 12.03
C LYS A 131 15.40 -6.56 13.51
N HIS A 132 15.67 -5.33 13.91
CA HIS A 132 16.14 -5.00 15.25
C HIS A 132 15.18 -4.13 16.05
N GLY A 133 13.97 -3.87 15.55
CA GLY A 133 13.09 -2.95 16.25
C GLY A 133 11.84 -2.54 15.51
N MET A 134 11.20 -1.53 16.07
CA MET A 134 10.09 -0.82 15.46
C MET A 134 10.19 0.68 15.75
N GLN A 135 9.64 1.50 14.84
CA GLN A 135 9.51 2.93 15.01
C GLN A 135 8.09 3.34 14.60
N GLY A 136 7.38 3.98 15.53
CA GLY A 136 6.06 4.57 15.31
C GLY A 136 6.20 6.02 14.87
N ARG A 137 5.44 6.43 13.85
CA ARG A 137 5.37 7.83 13.41
C ARG A 137 3.94 8.31 13.24
N SER A 138 3.69 9.56 13.62
CA SER A 138 2.40 10.23 13.39
C SER A 138 2.19 10.48 11.90
N PHE A 139 1.01 10.15 11.37
CA PHE A 139 0.65 10.55 10.01
C PHE A 139 0.54 12.07 9.86
N ARG A 140 0.19 12.79 10.92
CA ARG A 140 0.00 14.24 10.85
C ARG A 140 1.33 14.98 10.93
N SER A 141 2.09 14.77 11.99
CA SER A 141 3.31 15.55 12.27
C SER A 141 4.58 14.91 11.72
N ASN A 142 4.56 13.64 11.29
CA ASN A 142 5.75 12.85 10.97
C ASN A 142 6.74 12.73 12.15
N GLU A 143 6.32 13.08 13.36
CA GLU A 143 7.13 12.91 14.56
C GLU A 143 7.14 11.45 14.98
N VAL A 144 8.28 11.02 15.51
CA VAL A 144 8.43 9.71 16.14
C VAL A 144 7.58 9.68 17.40
N THR A 145 6.61 8.78 17.44
CA THR A 145 5.72 8.61 18.60
C THR A 145 6.21 7.52 19.54
N GLN A 146 6.90 6.51 18.99
CA GLN A 146 7.40 5.35 19.71
C GLN A 146 8.64 4.80 19.00
N GLU A 147 9.59 4.26 19.77
CA GLU A 147 10.76 3.61 19.20
C GLU A 147 11.24 2.50 20.13
N ILE A 148 11.44 1.31 19.57
CA ILE A 148 11.99 0.15 20.27
C ILE A 148 13.14 -0.35 19.42
N SER A 149 14.32 -0.49 20.02
CA SER A 149 15.51 -1.04 19.36
C SER A 149 16.15 -2.07 20.28
N ASP A 150 16.14 -3.34 19.87
CA ASP A 150 16.86 -4.42 20.52
C ASP A 150 17.63 -5.23 19.47
N SER A 151 18.93 -4.97 19.40
CA SER A 151 19.85 -5.64 18.47
C SER A 151 20.02 -7.13 18.73
N LYS A 152 19.59 -7.65 19.89
CA LYS A 152 19.81 -9.04 20.28
C LYS A 152 18.54 -9.88 20.25
N ASN A 153 17.38 -9.34 20.63
CA ASN A 153 16.18 -10.14 20.88
C ASN A 153 14.87 -9.55 20.34
N PHE A 154 14.90 -8.57 19.41
CA PHE A 154 13.64 -8.07 18.86
C PHE A 154 12.93 -9.16 18.05
N GLN A 155 11.78 -9.61 18.55
CA GLN A 155 10.84 -10.47 17.84
C GLN A 155 9.44 -9.88 17.99
N ALA A 156 8.91 -9.33 16.90
CA ALA A 156 7.51 -8.96 16.84
C ALA A 156 6.68 -10.26 16.67
N ALA A 157 6.07 -10.73 17.75
CA ALA A 157 5.42 -12.05 17.79
C ALA A 157 4.14 -12.18 16.92
N TRP A 158 3.73 -11.13 16.20
CA TRP A 158 2.39 -11.01 15.60
C TRP A 158 2.35 -10.29 14.24
N ILE A 159 3.47 -10.27 13.50
CA ILE A 159 3.57 -9.63 12.17
C ILE A 159 4.08 -10.63 11.15
#